data_AF-A0A9W7F2M4-F1
#
_entry.id   AF-A0A9W7F2M4-F1
#
_cell.length_a   1.000
_cell.length_b   1.000
_cell.length_c   1.000
_cell.angle_alpha   90.00
_cell.angle_beta   90.00
_cell.angle_gamma   90.00
#
_symmetry.space_group_name_H-M   'P 1'
#
loop_
_entity.id
_entity.type
_entity.pdbx_description
1 polymer ?
#
loop_
_entity_poly.entity_id
_entity_poly.type
_entity_poly.pdbx_seq_one_letter_code
_entity_poly.pdbx_strand_id
1 'polypeptide(L)'
;MPNTKKTSGANVEKYMLRTEELRKATEHVANLTKQDAITRWAESGGKQTLGAKQARDSKAAAEELRHLNHELKTRRRAKLREFYMEQEEVYEKELNEMGLAFVKARV
;
A
#
# COMPACT_ATOMS: atom_id res chain seq x y z
N MET A 1 -38.14 47.24 -50.26
CA MET A 1 -37.85 46.30 -49.16
C MET A 1 -39.18 45.91 -48.52
N PRO A 2 -39.56 44.62 -48.49
CA PRO A 2 -40.83 44.23 -47.89
C PRO A 2 -40.75 44.42 -46.37
N ASN A 3 -41.68 45.22 -45.85
CA ASN A 3 -41.80 45.54 -44.43
C ASN A 3 -42.42 44.32 -43.71
N THR A 4 -41.56 43.45 -43.17
CA THR A 4 -42.00 42.30 -42.38
C THR A 4 -42.50 42.81 -41.03
N LYS A 5 -43.82 42.96 -40.91
CA LYS A 5 -44.49 43.29 -39.65
C LYS A 5 -44.04 42.26 -38.60
N LYS A 6 -43.26 42.69 -37.60
CA LYS A 6 -42.90 41.84 -36.46
C LYS A 6 -44.20 41.35 -35.82
N THR A 7 -44.43 40.04 -35.84
CA THR A 7 -45.59 39.41 -35.20
C THR A 7 -45.55 39.73 -33.72
N SER A 8 -46.64 40.30 -33.19
CA SER A 8 -46.82 40.51 -31.75
C SER A 8 -46.62 39.16 -31.04
N GLY A 9 -45.73 39.11 -30.04
CA GLY A 9 -45.44 37.89 -29.27
C GLY A 9 -44.14 37.16 -29.63
N ALA A 10 -43.50 37.42 -30.78
CA ALA A 10 -42.27 36.72 -31.19
C ALA A 10 -41.08 36.90 -30.21
N ASN A 11 -41.03 38.03 -29.49
CA ASN A 11 -40.02 38.26 -28.46
C ASN A 11 -40.29 37.43 -27.20
N VAL A 12 -41.55 37.21 -26.85
CA VAL A 12 -41.96 36.40 -25.70
C VAL A 12 -41.65 34.93 -25.99
N GLU A 13 -41.96 34.45 -27.19
CA GLU A 13 -41.63 33.09 -27.61
C GLU A 13 -40.12 32.81 -27.56
N LYS A 14 -39.30 33.73 -28.09
CA LYS A 14 -37.83 33.63 -27.98
C LYS A 14 -37.33 33.64 -26.54
N TYR A 15 -37.95 34.47 -25.68
CA TYR A 15 -37.62 34.51 -24.26
C TYR A 15 -37.96 33.18 -23.56
N MET A 16 -39.14 32.60 -23.84
CA MET A 16 -39.56 31.32 -23.27
C MET A 16 -38.64 30.17 -23.72
N LEU A 17 -38.27 30.12 -25.00
CA LEU A 17 -37.31 29.14 -25.53
C LEU A 17 -35.96 29.25 -24.82
N ARG A 18 -35.42 30.46 -24.71
CA ARG A 18 -34.16 30.70 -23.99
C ARG A 18 -34.24 30.32 -22.51
N THR A 19 -35.38 30.59 -21.87
CA THR A 19 -35.61 30.26 -20.46
C THR A 19 -35.64 28.74 -20.26
N GLU A 20 -36.28 28.01 -21.16
CA GLU A 20 -36.33 26.55 -21.13
C GLU A 20 -34.97 25.91 -21.42
N GLU A 21 -34.18 26.48 -22.35
CA GLU A 21 -32.79 26.07 -22.59
C GLU A 21 -31.92 26.27 -21.34
N LEU A 22 -32.04 27.42 -20.69
CA LEU A 22 -31.31 27.72 -19.45
C LEU A 22 -31.71 26.78 -18.31
N ARG A 23 -33.00 26.45 -18.19
CA ARG A 23 -33.50 25.48 -17.20
C ARG A 23 -32.86 24.11 -17.42
N LYS A 24 -32.89 23.60 -18.65
CA LYS A 24 -32.27 22.31 -19.01
C LYS A 24 -30.76 22.31 -18.77
N ALA A 25 -30.07 23.39 -19.12
CA ALA A 25 -28.63 23.52 -18.88
C ALA A 25 -28.31 23.50 -17.38
N THR A 26 -29.11 24.21 -16.56
CA THR A 26 -28.95 24.25 -15.11
C THR A 26 -29.15 22.87 -14.48
N GLU A 27 -30.20 22.15 -14.90
CA GLU A 27 -30.46 20.78 -14.45
C GLU A 27 -29.34 19.82 -14.84
N HIS A 28 -28.79 19.97 -16.05
CA HIS A 28 -27.67 19.16 -16.49
C HIS A 28 -26.41 19.40 -15.65
N VAL A 29 -26.07 20.66 -15.38
CA VAL A 29 -24.93 21.01 -14.50
C VAL A 29 -25.14 20.49 -13.08
N ALA A 30 -26.36 20.58 -12.54
CA ALA A 30 -26.69 20.02 -11.23
C ALA A 30 -26.50 18.48 -11.19
N ASN A 31 -26.86 17.79 -12.27
CA ASN A 31 -26.63 16.35 -12.39
C ASN A 31 -25.15 16.00 -12.49
N LEU A 32 -24.37 16.73 -13.29
CA LEU A 32 -22.93 16.52 -13.43
C LEU A 32 -22.18 16.76 -12.13
N THR A 33 -22.51 17.82 -11.39
CA THR A 33 -21.90 18.12 -10.09
C THR A 33 -22.18 17.03 -9.05
N LYS A 34 -23.41 16.49 -9.05
CA LYS A 34 -23.75 15.33 -8.21
C LYS A 34 -22.92 14.09 -8.58
N GLN A 35 -22.76 13.80 -9.87
CA GLN A 35 -21.96 12.66 -10.34
C GLN A 35 -20.48 12.83 -10.00
N ASP A 36 -19.91 14.03 -10.21
CA ASP A 36 -18.52 14.35 -9.86
C ASP A 36 -18.26 14.14 -8.36
N ALA A 37 -19.17 14.59 -7.49
CA ALA A 37 -19.05 14.36 -6.05
C ALA A 37 -19.02 12.88 -5.67
N ILE A 38 -19.90 12.06 -6.27
CA ILE A 38 -19.94 10.60 -6.04
C ILE A 38 -18.64 9.94 -6.52
N THR A 39 -18.17 10.30 -7.72
CA THR A 39 -16.94 9.75 -8.29
C THR A 39 -15.73 10.09 -7.41
N ARG A 40 -15.58 11.34 -6.99
CA ARG A 40 -14.48 11.76 -6.09
C ARG A 40 -14.49 11.02 -4.76
N TRP A 41 -15.68 10.83 -4.17
CA TRP A 41 -15.81 10.08 -2.93
C TRP A 41 -15.40 8.62 -3.13
N ALA A 42 -15.87 7.97 -4.20
CA ALA A 42 -15.54 6.58 -4.50
C ALA A 42 -14.04 6.39 -4.77
N GLU A 43 -13.41 7.28 -5.54
CA GLU A 43 -11.97 7.25 -5.79
C GLU A 43 -11.16 7.46 -4.51
N SER A 44 -11.57 8.41 -3.66
CA SER A 44 -10.92 8.65 -2.38
C SER A 44 -11.00 7.43 -1.47
N GLY A 45 -12.18 6.82 -1.35
CA GLY A 45 -12.39 5.61 -0.56
C GLY A 45 -11.58 4.42 -1.09
N GLY A 46 -11.51 4.25 -2.41
CA GLY A 46 -10.69 3.23 -3.05
C GLY A 46 -9.20 3.40 -2.75
N LYS A 47 -8.67 4.62 -2.86
CA LYS A 47 -7.27 4.94 -2.53
C LYS A 47 -6.94 4.68 -1.08
N GLN A 48 -7.80 5.09 -0.14
CA GLN A 48 -7.61 4.84 1.29
C GLN A 48 -7.60 3.33 1.61
N THR A 49 -8.53 2.58 1.03
CA THR A 49 -8.63 1.13 1.25
C THR A 49 -7.41 0.40 0.71
N LEU A 50 -6.95 0.77 -0.48
CA LEU A 50 -5.72 0.22 -1.08
C LEU A 50 -4.50 0.52 -0.19
N GLY A 51 -4.35 1.76 0.26
CA GLY A 51 -3.25 2.16 1.13
C GLY A 51 -3.25 1.41 2.46
N ALA A 52 -4.42 1.26 3.09
CA ALA A 52 -4.56 0.49 4.33
C ALA A 52 -4.24 -1.00 4.14
N LYS A 53 -4.62 -1.59 3.00
CA LYS A 53 -4.24 -2.97 2.66
C LYS A 53 -2.73 -3.10 2.48
N GLN A 54 -2.12 -2.24 1.66
CA GLN A 54 -0.67 -2.24 1.41
C GLN A 54 0.14 -2.08 2.70
N ALA A 55 -0.30 -1.20 3.61
CA ALA A 55 0.35 -1.02 4.90
C ALA A 55 0.30 -2.28 5.78
N ARG A 56 -0.86 -2.98 5.81
CA ARG A 56 -1.00 -4.26 6.53
C ARG A 56 -0.13 -5.34 5.92
N ASP A 57 -0.17 -5.50 4.61
CA ASP A 57 0.60 -6.51 3.89
C ASP A 57 2.12 -6.27 4.07
N SER A 58 2.56 -5.00 3.99
CA SER A 58 3.96 -4.63 4.22
C SER A 58 4.40 -4.91 5.66
N LYS A 59 3.55 -4.64 6.65
CA LYS A 59 3.85 -4.94 8.05
C LYS A 59 3.98 -6.45 8.28
N ALA A 60 3.05 -7.25 7.75
CA ALA A 60 3.10 -8.70 7.84
C ALA A 60 4.39 -9.26 7.22
N ALA A 61 4.74 -8.80 6.02
CA ALA A 61 5.99 -9.20 5.35
C ALA A 61 7.24 -8.84 6.17
N ALA A 62 7.26 -7.65 6.80
CA ALA A 62 8.36 -7.23 7.65
C ALA A 62 8.50 -8.10 8.91
N GLU A 63 7.39 -8.50 9.52
CA GLU A 63 7.37 -9.41 10.67
C GLU A 63 7.86 -10.81 10.28
N GLU A 64 7.39 -11.36 9.16
CA GLU A 64 7.85 -12.63 8.62
C GLU A 64 9.36 -12.64 8.36
N LEU A 65 9.88 -11.60 7.70
CA LEU A 65 11.33 -11.45 7.47
C LEU A 65 12.13 -11.39 8.78
N ARG A 66 11.59 -10.75 9.82
CA ARG A 66 12.23 -10.71 11.14
C ARG A 66 12.32 -12.10 11.76
N HIS A 67 11.25 -12.88 11.68
CA HIS A 67 11.21 -14.26 12.18
C HIS A 67 12.18 -15.16 11.42
N LEU A 68 12.19 -15.10 10.10
CA LEU A 68 13.14 -15.85 9.26
C LEU A 68 14.60 -15.52 9.59
N ASN A 69 14.92 -14.24 9.79
CA ASN A 69 16.27 -13.82 10.16
C ASN A 69 16.66 -14.33 11.56
N HIS A 70 15.72 -14.33 12.51
CA HIS A 70 15.95 -14.89 13.83
C HIS A 70 16.27 -16.38 13.74
N GLU A 71 15.44 -17.15 13.03
CA GLU A 71 15.67 -18.59 12.84
C GLU A 71 17.02 -18.88 12.17
N LEU A 72 17.35 -18.13 11.11
CA LEU A 72 18.63 -18.27 10.42
C LEU A 72 19.82 -18.07 11.36
N LYS A 73 19.78 -17.00 12.18
CA LYS A 73 20.83 -16.72 13.16
C LYS A 73 20.92 -17.81 14.22
N THR A 74 19.79 -18.32 14.70
CA THR A 74 19.75 -19.39 15.68
C THR A 74 20.35 -20.68 15.13
N ARG A 75 19.96 -21.08 13.90
CA ARG A 75 20.54 -22.24 13.20
C ARG A 75 22.04 -22.08 12.97
N ARG A 76 22.48 -20.89 12.53
CA ARG A 76 23.91 -20.61 12.32
C ARG A 76 24.71 -20.72 13.61
N ARG A 77 24.20 -20.19 14.73
CA ARG A 77 24.86 -20.32 16.04
C ARG A 77 24.94 -21.77 16.51
N ALA A 78 23.88 -22.56 16.30
CA ALA A 78 23.90 -23.98 16.61
C ALA A 78 24.97 -24.71 15.80
N LYS A 79 25.02 -24.49 14.48
CA LYS A 79 26.06 -25.09 13.61
C LYS A 79 27.46 -24.66 13.95
N LEU A 80 27.69 -23.40 14.30
CA LEU A 80 29.01 -22.94 14.74
C LEU A 80 29.42 -23.61 16.05
N ARG A 81 28.50 -23.80 17.01
CA ARG A 81 28.80 -24.52 18.24
C ARG A 81 29.15 -25.98 17.98
N GLU A 82 28.37 -26.68 17.16
CA GLU A 82 28.67 -28.06 16.74
C GLU A 82 30.08 -28.15 16.14
N PHE A 83 30.39 -27.27 15.18
CA PHE A 83 31.71 -27.22 14.56
C PHE A 83 32.84 -26.99 15.58
N TYR A 84 32.70 -26.01 16.49
CA TYR A 84 33.74 -25.75 17.48
C TYR A 84 33.89 -26.86 18.51
N MET A 85 32.80 -27.55 18.90
CA MET A 85 32.88 -28.72 19.77
C MET A 85 33.64 -29.86 19.09
N GLU A 86 33.34 -30.13 17.81
CA GLU A 86 34.09 -31.14 17.03
C GLU A 86 35.58 -30.80 16.94
N GLN A 87 35.93 -29.53 16.71
CA GLN A 87 37.32 -29.10 16.68
C GLN A 87 38.00 -29.19 18.05
N GLU A 88 37.29 -28.85 19.13
CA GLU A 88 37.81 -28.97 20.50
C GLU A 88 38.16 -30.42 20.84
N GLU A 89 37.32 -31.39 20.46
CA GLU A 89 37.59 -32.82 20.66
C GLU A 89 38.85 -33.28 19.92
N VAL A 90 39.03 -32.85 18.67
CA VAL A 90 40.22 -33.17 17.87
C VAL A 90 41.47 -32.58 18.51
N TYR A 91 41.45 -31.31 18.88
CA TYR A 91 42.62 -30.64 19.45
C TYR A 91 42.96 -31.13 20.87
N GLU A 92 41.97 -31.47 21.70
CA GLU A 92 42.24 -32.06 23.02
C GLU A 92 42.93 -33.42 22.85
N LYS A 93 42.55 -34.21 21.84
CA LYS A 93 43.22 -35.47 21.54
C LYS A 93 44.68 -35.24 21.14
N GLU A 94 44.95 -34.31 20.22
CA GLU A 94 46.31 -33.98 19.77
C GLU A 94 47.18 -33.44 20.93
N LEU A 95 46.62 -32.59 21.78
CA LEU A 95 47.33 -32.07 22.96
C LEU A 95 47.68 -33.18 23.95
N ASN A 96 46.73 -34.10 24.21
CA ASN A 96 46.97 -35.23 25.09
C ASN A 96 48.10 -36.14 24.58
N GLU A 97 48.19 -36.34 23.25
CA GLU A 97 49.30 -37.08 22.63
C GLU A 97 50.66 -36.39 22.85
N MET A 98 50.67 -35.07 23.02
CA MET A 98 51.84 -34.27 23.40
C MET A 98 52.08 -34.17 24.91
N GLY A 99 51.21 -34.77 25.74
CA GLY A 99 51.24 -34.64 27.20
C GLY A 99 50.75 -33.29 27.73
N LEU A 100 49.99 -32.54 26.93
CA LEU A 100 49.37 -31.26 27.25
C LEU A 100 47.83 -31.40 27.31
N ALA A 101 47.13 -30.38 27.80
CA ALA A 101 45.66 -30.35 27.83
C ALA A 101 45.10 -28.92 27.79
N PHE A 102 43.83 -28.74 27.39
CA PHE A 102 43.19 -27.44 27.45
C PHE A 102 43.00 -26.95 28.89
N VAL A 103 43.12 -25.63 29.07
CA VAL A 103 42.75 -24.95 30.31
C VAL A 103 41.23 -24.82 30.36
N LYS A 104 40.58 -25.68 31.13
CA LYS A 104 39.12 -25.67 31.31
C LYS A 104 38.72 -24.58 32.29
N ALA A 105 37.63 -23.87 31.98
CA ALA A 105 37.07 -22.87 32.88
C ALA A 105 36.72 -23.52 34.23
N ARG A 106 37.17 -22.91 35.34
CA ARG A 106 36.76 -23.34 36.66
C ARG A 106 35.34 -22.86 36.90
N VAL A 107 34.42 -23.80 37.10
CA VAL A 107 33.05 -23.53 37.57
C VAL A 107 33.09 -23.21 39.05
#